data_AF-A7HUH7-F1
#
_entry.id   AF-A7HUH7-F1
#
_cell.length_a   1.000
_cell.length_b   1.000
_cell.length_c   1.000
_cell.angle_alpha   90.00
_cell.angle_beta   90.00
_cell.angle_gamma   90.00
#
_symmetry.space_group_name_H-M   'P 1'
#
loop_
_entity.id
_entity.type
_entity.pdbx_description
1 polymer ?
#
loop_
_entity_poly.entity_id
_entity_poly.type
_entity_poly.pdbx_seq_one_letter_code
_entity_poly.pdbx_strand_id
1 'polypeptide(L)'
;MHIYTLKAESPAALAALLEVAQTGKPRPFVTRDSAGGPLFDGARIVYPWAETVPGTPEPDPETGETATPLVPTGDWLCEVHLRTPDPEIAAIAVP
;
A
#
# COMPACT_ATOMS: atom_id res chain seq x y z
N MET A 1 -14.86 -11.01 -1.85
CA MET A 1 -13.94 -9.86 -1.97
C MET A 1 -12.55 -10.42 -1.83
N HIS A 2 -11.65 -10.09 -2.74
CA HIS A 2 -10.24 -10.47 -2.71
C HIS A 2 -9.43 -9.23 -2.34
N ILE A 3 -8.65 -9.34 -1.27
CA ILE A 3 -7.79 -8.27 -0.78
C ILE A 3 -6.35 -8.73 -0.99
N TYR A 4 -5.58 -7.91 -1.68
CA TYR A 4 -4.16 -8.14 -1.94
C TYR A 4 -3.37 -7.01 -1.33
N THR A 5 -2.37 -7.35 -0.53
CA THR A 5 -1.44 -6.36 0.02
C THR A 5 -0.21 -6.30 -0.88
N LEU A 6 0.17 -5.11 -1.31
CA LEU A 6 1.41 -4.87 -2.04
C LEU A 6 2.40 -4.16 -1.12
N LYS A 7 3.70 -4.39 -1.34
CA LYS A 7 4.80 -3.81 -0.57
C LYS A 7 5.91 -3.33 -1.50
N ALA A 8 6.44 -2.11 -1.28
CA ALA A 8 7.59 -1.58 -2.01
C ALA A 8 8.32 -0.47 -1.23
N GLU A 9 9.51 -0.06 -1.68
CA GLU A 9 10.31 0.97 -0.96
C GLU A 9 9.72 2.39 -0.98
N SER A 10 8.70 2.65 -1.80
CA SER A 10 8.10 3.98 -1.92
C SER A 10 6.69 3.96 -2.53
N PRO A 11 5.90 5.03 -2.38
CA PRO A 11 4.61 5.17 -3.07
C PRO A 11 4.75 5.09 -4.60
N ALA A 12 5.84 5.62 -5.14
CA ALA A 12 6.12 5.59 -6.58
C ALA A 12 6.41 4.16 -7.06
N ALA A 13 7.11 3.36 -6.27
CA ALA A 13 7.36 1.95 -6.58
C ALA A 13 6.06 1.12 -6.53
N LEU A 14 5.17 1.39 -5.57
CA LEU A 14 3.82 0.78 -5.55
C LEU A 14 3.00 1.16 -6.79
N ALA A 15 3.05 2.43 -7.21
CA ALA A 15 2.40 2.86 -8.44
C ALA A 15 2.97 2.12 -9.67
N ALA A 16 4.30 1.96 -9.76
CA ALA A 16 4.94 1.24 -10.86
C ALA A 16 4.51 -0.24 -10.92
N LEU A 17 4.40 -0.92 -9.77
CA LEU A 17 3.87 -2.30 -9.70
C LEU A 17 2.44 -2.38 -10.26
N LEU A 18 1.58 -1.41 -9.89
CA LEU A 18 0.21 -1.34 -10.38
C LEU A 18 0.13 -0.98 -11.89
N GLU A 19 1.03 -0.12 -12.39
CA GLU A 19 1.15 0.21 -13.82
C GLU A 19 1.48 -1.04 -14.65
N VAL A 20 2.35 -1.93 -14.14
CA VAL A 20 2.63 -3.22 -14.79
C VAL A 20 1.41 -4.12 -14.73
N ALA A 21 0.82 -4.30 -13.54
CA ALA A 21 -0.28 -5.23 -13.31
C ALA A 21 -1.59 -4.83 -14.02
N GLN A 22 -1.76 -3.57 -14.41
CA GLN A 22 -2.94 -3.10 -15.16
C GLN A 22 -2.84 -3.24 -16.68
N THR A 23 -1.71 -3.70 -17.21
CA THR A 23 -1.52 -3.86 -18.66
C THR A 23 -2.61 -4.77 -19.25
N GLY A 24 -3.29 -4.29 -20.29
CA GLY A 24 -4.38 -5.02 -20.95
C GLY A 24 -5.72 -5.03 -20.20
N LYS A 25 -5.82 -4.37 -19.03
CA LYS A 25 -7.07 -4.32 -18.26
C LYS A 25 -7.94 -3.14 -18.68
N PRO A 26 -9.28 -3.31 -18.71
CA PRO A 26 -10.20 -2.25 -19.14
C PRO A 26 -10.26 -1.08 -18.16
N ARG A 27 -9.94 -1.31 -16.88
CA ARG A 27 -9.98 -0.30 -15.83
C ARG A 27 -8.64 -0.24 -15.07
N PRO A 28 -7.79 0.77 -15.32
CA PRO A 28 -6.47 0.89 -14.70
C PRO A 28 -6.57 1.09 -13.19
N PHE A 29 -5.65 0.52 -12.43
CA PHE A 29 -5.55 0.72 -10.98
C PHE A 29 -4.92 2.06 -10.61
N VAL A 30 -4.04 2.55 -11.48
CA VAL A 30 -3.34 3.82 -11.36
C VAL A 30 -3.31 4.53 -12.71
N THR A 31 -3.61 5.82 -12.70
CA THR A 31 -3.43 6.71 -13.86
C THR A 31 -2.42 7.79 -13.51
N ARG A 32 -2.20 8.76 -14.41
CA ARG A 32 -1.36 9.93 -14.13
C ARG A 32 -2.20 11.19 -14.15
N ASP A 33 -1.89 12.10 -13.23
CA ASP A 33 -2.47 13.44 -13.20
C ASP A 33 -1.83 14.36 -14.28
N SER A 34 -2.24 15.62 -14.32
CA SER A 34 -1.71 16.61 -15.27
C SER A 34 -0.24 16.97 -15.04
N ALA A 35 0.32 16.70 -13.86
CA ALA A 35 1.73 16.89 -13.51
C ALA A 35 2.56 15.61 -13.73
N GLY A 36 1.92 14.50 -14.13
CA GLY A 36 2.56 13.20 -14.30
C GLY A 36 2.69 12.38 -13.02
N GLY A 37 2.10 12.82 -11.90
CA GLY A 37 2.06 12.09 -10.64
C GLY A 37 1.05 10.93 -10.67
N PRO A 38 1.26 9.87 -9.87
CA PRO A 38 0.36 8.71 -9.84
C PRO A 38 -0.98 9.07 -9.18
N LEU A 39 -2.07 8.71 -9.84
CA LEU A 39 -3.44 8.83 -9.34
C LEU A 39 -4.04 7.44 -9.14
N PHE A 40 -4.19 7.01 -7.89
CA PHE A 40 -4.75 5.71 -7.55
C PHE A 40 -6.27 5.70 -7.69
N ASP A 41 -6.82 4.57 -8.16
CA ASP A 41 -8.27 4.35 -8.16
C ASP A 41 -8.77 4.08 -6.73
N GLY A 42 -9.14 5.14 -6.01
CA GLY A 42 -9.60 5.07 -4.62
C GLY A 42 -10.85 4.21 -4.38
N ALA A 43 -11.52 3.70 -5.41
CA ALA A 43 -12.60 2.72 -5.26
C ALA A 43 -12.08 1.27 -5.08
N ARG A 44 -10.83 0.99 -5.47
CA ARG A 44 -10.19 -0.33 -5.38
C ARG A 44 -8.89 -0.31 -4.60
N ILE A 45 -8.28 0.87 -4.43
CA ILE A 45 -6.96 1.00 -3.81
C ILE A 45 -7.10 1.76 -2.50
N VAL A 46 -6.68 1.15 -1.41
CA VAL A 46 -6.37 1.87 -0.17
C VAL A 46 -5.05 2.61 -0.42
N TYR A 47 -5.09 3.95 -0.31
CA TYR A 47 -3.94 4.81 -0.61
C TYR A 47 -2.68 4.34 0.11
N PRO A 48 -1.50 4.39 -0.54
CA PRO A 48 -0.26 3.94 0.06
C PRO A 48 0.01 4.54 1.44
N TRP A 49 0.44 3.71 2.39
CA TRP A 49 0.86 4.13 3.73
C TRP A 49 2.21 3.51 4.09
N ALA A 50 2.96 4.17 4.97
CA ALA A 50 4.23 3.64 5.46
C ALA A 50 3.97 2.39 6.33
N GLU A 51 4.69 1.30 6.05
CA GLU A 51 4.67 0.14 6.93
C GLU A 51 5.33 0.49 8.26
N THR A 52 4.69 0.07 9.35
CA THR A 52 5.20 0.27 10.70
C THR A 52 5.19 -1.04 11.46
N VAL A 53 6.14 -1.20 12.37
CA VAL A 53 6.21 -2.30 13.32
C VAL A 53 6.20 -1.74 14.74
N PRO A 54 5.75 -2.53 15.73
CA PRO A 54 5.89 -2.15 17.13
C PRO A 54 7.37 -1.93 17.48
N GLY A 55 7.67 -0.77 18.06
CA GLY A 55 8.96 -0.42 18.59
C GLY A 55 9.22 -1.01 19.97
N THR A 56 10.16 -0.42 20.70
CA THR A 56 10.44 -0.80 22.08
C THR A 56 9.40 -0.17 23.01
N PRO A 57 8.77 -0.94 23.92
CA PRO A 57 7.87 -0.38 24.91
C PRO A 57 8.58 0.69 25.76
N GLU A 58 7.99 1.87 25.85
CA GLU A 58 8.51 3.00 26.62
C GLU A 58 7.39 3.67 27.43
N PRO A 59 7.70 4.24 28.61
CA PRO A 59 6.72 4.97 29.39
C PRO A 59 6.35 6.28 28.68
N ASP A 60 5.06 6.47 28.43
CA ASP A 60 4.51 7.69 27.89
C ASP A 60 4.74 8.84 28.89
N PRO A 61 5.38 9.95 28.50
CA PRO A 61 5.75 11.02 29.41
C PRO A 61 4.55 11.84 29.92
N GLU A 62 3.40 11.79 29.25
CA GLU A 62 2.20 12.53 29.62
C GLU A 62 1.28 11.73 30.55
N THR A 63 1.19 10.41 30.35
CA THR A 63 0.26 9.53 31.07
C THR A 63 0.94 8.57 32.06
N GLY A 64 2.24 8.33 31.90
CA GLY A 64 2.99 7.35 32.68
C GLY A 64 2.68 5.88 32.32
N GLU A 65 1.79 5.65 31.34
CA GLU A 65 1.48 4.31 30.86
C GLU A 65 2.55 3.79 29.92
N THR A 66 2.82 2.48 29.91
CA THR A 66 3.75 1.90 28.94
C THR A 66 3.08 1.78 27.59
N ALA A 67 3.57 2.52 26.60
CA ALA A 67 3.12 2.46 25.22
C ALA A 67 4.17 1.78 24.35
N THR A 68 3.73 1.15 23.26
CA THR A 68 4.64 0.59 22.25
C THR A 68 4.50 1.42 20.97
N PRO A 69 5.42 2.38 20.71
CA PRO A 69 5.31 3.28 19.56
C PRO A 69 5.41 2.49 18.25
N LEU A 70 4.80 3.02 17.19
CA LEU A 70 4.95 2.46 15.84
C LEU A 70 6.22 3.03 15.19
N VAL A 71 7.12 2.15 14.74
CA VAL A 71 8.39 2.49 14.09
C VAL A 71 8.29 2.18 12.60
N PRO A 72 8.61 3.13 11.69
CA PRO A 72 8.62 2.86 10.26
C PRO A 72 9.66 1.79 9.87
N THR A 73 9.27 0.86 9.00
CA THR A 73 10.21 -0.15 8.47
C THR A 73 11.06 0.39 7.31
N GLY A 74 10.61 1.48 6.68
CA GLY A 74 11.18 2.02 5.44
C GLY A 74 10.42 1.58 4.19
N ASP A 75 9.49 0.63 4.31
CA ASP A 75 8.64 0.19 3.22
C ASP A 75 7.28 0.91 3.22
N TRP A 76 6.58 0.78 2.10
CA TRP A 76 5.23 1.26 1.89
C TRP A 76 4.32 0.11 1.49
N LEU A 77 3.09 0.17 1.97
CA LEU A 77 2.03 -0.79 1.67
C LEU A 77 0.88 -0.12 0.92
N CYS A 78 0.19 -0.89 0.08
CA CYS A 78 -1.16 -0.56 -0.35
C CYS A 78 -2.04 -1.81 -0.39
N GLU A 79 -3.36 -1.65 -0.26
CA GLU A 79 -4.30 -2.76 -0.47
C GLU A 79 -5.05 -2.59 -1.78
N VAL A 80 -5.21 -3.69 -2.52
CA VAL A 80 -6.03 -3.78 -3.73
C VAL A 80 -7.25 -4.64 -3.44
N HIS A 81 -8.43 -4.04 -3.54
CA HIS A 81 -9.72 -4.64 -3.21
C HIS A 81 -10.49 -4.97 -4.48
N LEU A 82 -10.61 -6.25 -4.81
CA LEU A 82 -11.22 -6.73 -6.05
C LEU A 82 -12.41 -7.66 -5.82
N ARG A 83 -13.43 -7.53 -6.68
CA ARG A 83 -14.59 -8.42 -6.65
C ARG A 83 -14.27 -9.81 -7.18
N THR A 84 -13.42 -9.88 -8.20
CA THR A 84 -12.92 -11.11 -8.83
C THR A 84 -11.43 -11.25 -8.55
N PRO A 85 -10.90 -12.48 -8.48
CA PRO A 85 -9.46 -12.68 -8.34
C PRO A 85 -8.74 -12.16 -9.58
N ASP A 86 -7.48 -11.76 -9.40
CA ASP A 86 -6.67 -11.14 -10.43
C ASP A 86 -5.25 -11.72 -10.33
N PRO A 87 -4.82 -12.53 -11.32
CA PRO A 87 -3.57 -13.28 -11.22
C PRO A 87 -2.34 -12.38 -11.28
N GLU A 88 -2.39 -11.26 -12.00
CA GLU A 88 -1.27 -10.33 -12.06
C GLU A 88 -1.09 -9.60 -10.73
N ILE A 89 -2.17 -9.21 -10.07
CA ILE A 89 -2.11 -8.63 -8.72
C ILE A 89 -1.67 -9.69 -7.70
N ALA A 90 -2.18 -10.91 -7.80
CA ALA A 90 -1.77 -12.00 -6.91
C ALA A 90 -0.28 -12.32 -7.03
N ALA A 91 0.30 -12.20 -8.23
CA ALA A 91 1.72 -12.47 -8.48
C ALA A 91 2.66 -11.42 -7.84
N ILE A 92 2.18 -10.21 -7.57
CA ILE A 92 2.96 -9.12 -6.96
C ILE A 92 2.58 -8.86 -5.49
N ALA A 93 1.59 -9.57 -4.96
CA ALA A 93 1.14 -9.43 -3.59
C ALA A 93 2.10 -10.08 -2.60
N VAL A 94 2.20 -9.50 -1.41
CA VAL A 94 2.89 -10.14 -0.28
C VAL A 94 1.99 -11.19 0.37
N PRO A 95 2.58 -12.26 0.97
CA PRO A 95 1.85 -13.31 1.66
C PRO A 95 1.01 -12.83 2.84
#